data_AF-A0A971XTG4-F1
#
_entry.id   AF-A0A971XTG4-F1
#
_cell.length_a   1.000
_cell.length_b   1.000
_cell.length_c   1.000
_cell.angle_alpha   90.00
_cell.angle_beta   90.00
_cell.angle_gamma   90.00
#
_symmetry.space_group_name_H-M   'P 1'
#
loop_
_entity.id
_entity.type
_entity.pdbx_description
1 polymer ?
#
loop_
_entity_poly.entity_id
_entity_poly.type
_entity_poly.pdbx_seq_one_letter_code
_entity_poly.pdbx_strand_id
1 'polypeptide(L)' 'MAEMLEIRWHGRGGQGAKTAALLLAEAAAAVGKYVQAFPEYGPERMGAPV' A
#
# COMPACT_ATOMS: atom_id res chain seq x y z
N MET A 1 -12.24 -21.33 -4.97
CA MET A 1 -11.59 -20.15 -5.59
C MET A 1 -10.64 -19.59 -4.56
N ALA A 2 -9.37 -19.33 -4.90
CA ALA A 2 -8.50 -18.61 -3.98
C ALA A 2 -9.06 -17.19 -3.83
N GLU A 3 -9.41 -16.80 -2.60
CA GLU A 3 -9.98 -15.50 -2.31
C GLU A 3 -8.90 -14.42 -2.50
N MET A 4 -9.24 -13.32 -3.15
CA MET A 4 -8.33 -12.20 -3.33
C MET A 4 -8.13 -11.51 -1.97
N LEU A 5 -6.87 -11.37 -1.53
CA LEU A 5 -6.56 -10.66 -0.30
C LEU A 5 -6.49 -9.16 -0.56
N GLU A 6 -7.41 -8.40 0.04
CA GLU A 6 -7.42 -6.94 -0.02
C GLU A 6 -6.86 -6.34 1.27
N ILE A 7 -5.98 -5.34 1.14
CA ILE A 7 -5.33 -4.68 2.27
C ILE A 7 -5.46 -3.17 2.10
N ARG A 8 -6.05 -2.51 3.08
CA ARG A 8 -6.13 -1.04 3.14
C ARG A 8 -5.17 -0.51 4.21
N TRP A 9 -4.33 0.42 3.80
CA TRP A 9 -3.40 1.11 4.68
C TRP A 9 -3.99 2.45 5.09
N HIS A 10 -3.85 2.80 6.36
CA HIS A 10 -4.18 4.10 6.90
C HIS A 10 -2.97 4.65 7.65
N GLY A 11 -2.70 5.94 7.51
CA GLY A 11 -1.59 6.60 8.15
C GLY A 11 -1.62 8.11 7.99
N ARG A 12 -0.44 8.71 8.07
CA ARG A 12 -0.25 10.13 7.81
C ARG A 12 0.88 10.35 6.83
N GLY A 13 0.82 11.44 6.07
CA GLY A 13 1.84 11.82 5.10
C GLY A 13 3.21 11.85 5.76
N GLY A 14 4.19 11.15 5.16
CA GLY A 14 5.56 11.06 5.69
C GLY A 14 5.78 10.01 6.79
N GLN A 15 4.77 9.25 7.23
CA GLN A 15 4.91 8.21 8.26
C GLN A 15 5.13 6.79 7.70
N GLY A 16 5.36 6.66 6.38
CA GLY A 16 5.78 5.40 5.78
C GLY A 16 4.66 4.41 5.40
N ALA A 17 3.37 4.76 5.53
CA ALA A 17 2.26 3.88 5.14
C ALA A 17 2.37 3.41 3.66
N LYS A 18 2.67 4.32 2.74
CA LYS A 18 2.91 3.99 1.32
C LYS A 18 4.13 3.09 1.14
N THR A 19 5.23 3.39 1.84
CA THR A 19 6.47 2.60 1.76
C THR A 19 6.23 1.16 2.22
N ALA A 20 5.50 0.98 3.31
CA ALA A 20 5.14 -0.34 3.82
C ALA A 20 4.23 -1.11 2.85
N ALA A 21 3.25 -0.44 2.23
CA ALA A 21 2.40 -1.04 1.21
C ALA A 21 3.20 -1.49 -0.02
N LEU A 22 4.16 -0.69 -0.49
CA LEU A 22 5.05 -1.04 -1.60
C LEU A 22 5.96 -2.21 -1.25
N LEU A 23 6.55 -2.23 -0.05
CA LEU A 23 7.39 -3.33 0.43
C LEU A 23 6.62 -4.66 0.45
N LEU A 24 5.35 -4.65 0.89
CA LEU A 24 4.51 -5.83 0.87
C LEU A 24 4.22 -6.30 -0.57
N ALA A 25 3.94 -5.36 -1.48
CA ALA A 25 3.69 -5.69 -2.88
C ALA A 25 4.93 -6.31 -3.55
N GLU A 26 6.13 -5.76 -3.30
CA GLU A 26 7.40 -6.31 -3.79
C GLU A 26 7.65 -7.71 -3.23
N ALA A 27 7.45 -7.92 -1.93
CA ALA A 27 7.61 -9.24 -1.30
C ALA A 27 6.64 -10.28 -1.87
N ALA A 28 5.38 -9.88 -2.12
CA ALA A 28 4.38 -10.75 -2.74
C ALA A 28 4.74 -11.09 -4.19
N ALA A 29 5.19 -10.12 -4.98
CA ALA A 29 5.66 -10.34 -6.34
C ALA A 29 6.88 -11.27 -6.38
N ALA A 30 7.82 -11.12 -5.44
CA ALA A 30 9.02 -11.95 -5.36
C ALA A 30 8.73 -13.45 -5.10
N VAL A 31 7.58 -13.76 -4.48
CA VAL A 31 7.11 -15.14 -4.27
C VAL A 31 6.11 -15.62 -5.34
N GLY A 32 6.04 -14.92 -6.48
CA GLY A 32 5.22 -15.31 -7.63
C GLY A 32 3.74 -14.98 -7.51
N LYS A 33 3.34 -14.09 -6.59
CA LYS A 33 1.95 -13.63 -6.48
C LYS A 33 1.70 -12.40 -7.35
N TYR A 34 0.44 -12.21 -7.71
CA TYR A 34 -0.03 -11.02 -8.41
C TYR A 34 -0.46 -9.95 -7.41
N VAL A 35 -0.17 -8.69 -7.74
CA VAL A 35 -0.47 -7.53 -6.89
C VAL A 35 -1.07 -6.42 -7.73
N GLN A 36 -2.03 -5.69 -7.16
CA GLN A 36 -2.60 -4.47 -7.72
C GLN A 36 -2.75 -3.45 -6.61
N ALA A 37 -2.48 -2.18 -6.90
CA ALA A 37 -2.54 -1.10 -5.91
C ALA A 37 -3.33 0.09 -6.46
N PHE A 38 -4.16 0.68 -5.59
CA PHE A 38 -4.93 1.89 -5.87
C PHE A 38 -4.61 2.92 -4.78
N PRO A 39 -3.65 3.83 -5.02
CA PRO A 39 -3.35 4.89 -4.06
C PRO A 39 -4.48 5.92 -4.03
N GLU A 40 -4.95 6.25 -2.84
CA GLU A 40 -5.95 7.30 -2.62
C GLU A 40 -5.30 8.48 -1.87
N TYR A 41 -4.50 9.26 -2.59
CA TYR A 41 -3.86 10.47 -2.08
C TYR A 41 -3.48 11.40 -3.27
N GLY A 42 -3.66 12.71 -3.11
CA GLY A 42 -3.23 13.78 -4.01
C GLY A 42 -1.96 14.52 -3.52
N PRO A 43 -1.97 15.87 -3.40
CA PRO A 43 -0.82 16.66 -2.97
C PRO A 43 -0.74 16.82 -1.44
N GLU A 44 -1.02 15.75 -0.68
CA GLU A 44 -1.04 15.80 0.79
C GLU A 44 0.31 16.22 1.36
N ARG A 45 0.25 17.10 2.36
CA ARG A 45 1.43 17.55 3.11
C ARG A 45 1.81 16.53 4.18
N MET A 46 3.04 16.64 4.69
CA MET A 46 3.49 15.84 5.84
C MET A 46 2.49 15.99 7.00
N GLY A 47 2.08 14.85 7.59
CA GLY A 47 1.13 14.81 8.70
C GLY A 47 -0.35 14.79 8.30
N ALA A 48 -0.72 15.08 7.05
CA ALA A 48 -2.09 14.95 6.58
C ALA A 48 -2.55 13.47 6.64
N PRO A 49 -3.82 13.18 6.94
CA PRO A 49 -4.34 11.82 6.93
C PRO A 49 -4.28 11.23 5.51
N VAL A 50 -3.85 9.98 5.41
CA VAL A 50 -3.78 9.17 4.18
C VAL A 50 -4.17 7.73 4.46
#